data_AF-A0AAU0LFH1-F1
#
_entry.id   AF-A0AAU0LFH1-F1
#
_cell.length_a   1.000
_cell.length_b   1.000
_cell.length_c   1.000
_cell.angle_alpha   90.00
_cell.angle_beta   90.00
_cell.angle_gamma   90.00
#
_symmetry.space_group_name_H-M   'P 1'
#
loop_
_entity.id
_entity.type
_entity.pdbx_description
1 polymer ?
#
loop_
_entity_poly.entity_id
_entity_poly.type
_entity_poly.pdbx_seq_one_letter_code
_entity_poly.pdbx_strand_id
1 'polypeptide(L)'
;MTEREMLEAAARAAGKSQHWVVHSLLQGGYAEELMAALRISVEHNSNTCRQPWVRARIDVSAWEAKVYQEDVPDESQRADRMRLAILRCAAAQAPKEQA
;
A
#
# COMPACT_ATOMS: atom_id res chain seq x y z
N MET A 1 -13.32 3.88 -1.60
CA MET A 1 -12.84 2.85 -0.68
C MET A 1 -12.29 3.56 0.55
N THR A 2 -12.80 3.24 1.73
CA THR A 2 -12.30 3.74 3.01
C THR A 2 -10.98 3.06 3.37
N GLU A 3 -10.22 3.61 4.32
CA GLU A 3 -8.97 2.98 4.79
C GLU A 3 -9.22 1.58 5.36
N ARG A 4 -10.29 1.43 6.13
CA ARG A 4 -10.72 0.13 6.66
C ARG A 4 -10.98 -0.89 5.54
N GLU A 5 -11.76 -0.51 4.53
CA GLU A 5 -12.06 -1.39 3.39
C GLU A 5 -10.78 -1.78 2.64
N MET A 6 -9.84 -0.84 2.45
CA MET A 6 -8.55 -1.13 1.84
C MET A 6 -7.72 -2.10 2.68
N LEU A 7 -7.71 -1.94 4.01
CA LEU A 7 -6.96 -2.81 4.90
C LEU A 7 -7.56 -4.22 4.97
N GLU A 8 -8.89 -4.35 4.97
CA GLU A 8 -9.57 -5.64 4.87
C GLU A 8 -9.25 -6.34 3.54
N ALA A 9 -9.24 -5.60 2.42
CA ALA A 9 -8.84 -6.12 1.12
C ALA A 9 -7.36 -6.56 1.10
N ALA A 10 -6.46 -5.71 1.60
CA ALA A 10 -5.03 -6.00 1.71
C ALA A 10 -4.76 -7.23 2.58
N ALA A 11 -5.48 -7.37 3.70
CA ALA A 11 -5.38 -8.54 4.57
C ALA A 11 -5.78 -9.82 3.84
N ARG A 12 -6.88 -9.81 3.07
CA ARG A 12 -7.30 -10.95 2.24
C ARG A 12 -6.24 -11.31 1.20
N ALA A 13 -5.67 -10.33 0.52
CA ALA A 13 -4.60 -10.55 -0.45
C ALA A 13 -3.36 -11.19 0.21
N ALA A 14 -3.00 -10.72 1.41
CA ALA A 14 -1.81 -11.15 2.14
C ALA A 14 -2.01 -12.43 2.98
N GLY A 15 -3.19 -13.06 2.92
CA GLY A 15 -3.51 -14.23 3.75
C GLY A 15 -3.58 -13.94 5.26
N LYS A 16 -3.89 -12.70 5.64
CA LYS A 16 -3.99 -12.25 7.04
C LYS A 16 -5.43 -12.42 7.56
N SER A 17 -5.56 -12.62 8.87
CA SER A 17 -6.85 -12.83 9.54
C SER A 17 -7.58 -11.51 9.86
N GLN A 18 -8.88 -11.60 10.16
CA GLN A 18 -9.67 -10.47 10.68
C GLN A 18 -9.09 -9.90 11.99
N HIS A 19 -8.51 -10.74 12.85
CA HIS A 19 -7.83 -10.28 14.06
C HIS A 19 -6.65 -9.37 13.73
N TRP A 20 -5.87 -9.72 12.71
CA TRP A 20 -4.74 -8.91 12.26
C TRP A 20 -5.19 -7.53 11.76
N VAL A 21 -6.33 -7.43 11.06
CA VAL A 21 -6.91 -6.15 10.61
C VAL A 21 -7.23 -5.24 11.80
N VAL A 22 -7.93 -5.77 12.80
CA VAL A 22 -8.30 -5.00 14.01
C VAL A 22 -7.05 -4.51 14.74
N HIS A 23 -6.07 -5.38 14.94
CA HIS A 23 -4.80 -5.00 15.57
C HIS A 23 -4.04 -3.93 14.78
N SER A 24 -4.03 -4.07 13.45
CA SER A 24 -3.35 -3.15 12.53
C SER A 24 -3.99 -1.76 12.51
N LEU A 25 -5.32 -1.65 12.60
CA LEU A 25 -6.01 -0.36 12.74
C LEU A 25 -5.65 0.35 14.04
N LEU A 26 -5.39 -0.40 15.11
CA LEU A 26 -5.04 0.17 16.41
C LEU A 26 -3.58 0.62 16.52
N GLN A 27 -2.67 -0.04 15.78
CA GLN A 27 -1.22 0.22 15.89
C GLN A 27 -0.59 0.95 14.70
N GLY A 28 -1.23 0.97 13.52
CA GLY A 28 -0.74 1.69 12.34
C GLY A 28 0.54 1.13 11.69
N GLY A 29 1.02 -0.03 12.13
CA GLY A 29 2.29 -0.65 11.74
C GLY A 29 2.22 -1.69 10.61
N TYR A 30 1.16 -1.73 9.81
CA TYR A 30 0.90 -2.83 8.87
C TYR A 30 1.69 -2.79 7.56
N ALA A 31 2.31 -1.65 7.22
CA ALA A 31 2.86 -1.41 5.89
C ALA A 31 4.02 -2.35 5.54
N GLU A 32 4.95 -2.61 6.46
CA GLU A 32 6.11 -3.47 6.22
C GLU A 32 5.71 -4.94 6.02
N GLU A 33 4.77 -5.43 6.82
CA GLU A 33 4.25 -6.79 6.67
C GLU A 33 3.54 -6.99 5.32
N LEU A 34 2.75 -6.00 4.89
CA LEU A 34 2.08 -6.05 3.59
C LEU A 34 3.11 -6.02 2.45
N MET A 35 4.14 -5.18 2.53
CA MET A 35 5.19 -5.13 1.51
C MET A 35 5.86 -6.49 1.32
N ALA A 36 6.25 -7.13 2.42
CA ALA A 36 6.90 -8.43 2.38
C ALA A 36 5.96 -9.53 1.86
N ALA A 37 4.73 -9.60 2.38
CA ALA A 37 3.77 -10.65 2.01
C ALA A 37 3.36 -10.57 0.54
N LEU A 38 3.25 -9.35 0.01
CA LEU A 38 2.69 -9.07 -1.31
C LEU A 38 3.73 -8.65 -2.35
N ARG A 39 5.03 -8.75 -2.00
CA ARG A 39 6.17 -8.38 -2.85
C ARG A 39 6.05 -6.96 -3.43
N ILE A 40 5.57 -6.03 -2.61
CA ILE A 40 5.43 -4.63 -3.00
C ILE A 40 6.78 -3.96 -2.83
N SER A 41 7.27 -3.35 -3.91
CA SER A 41 8.44 -2.47 -3.88
C SER A 41 7.99 -1.03 -3.71
N VAL A 42 8.83 -0.21 -3.08
CA VAL A 42 8.51 1.17 -2.75
C VAL A 42 9.62 2.08 -3.20
N GLU A 43 9.24 3.19 -3.83
CA GLU A 43 10.16 4.19 -4.35
C GLU A 43 9.65 5.59 -4.01
N HIS A 44 10.56 6.56 -3.97
CA HIS A 44 10.21 7.96 -3.81
C HIS A 44 11.26 8.84 -4.49
N ASN A 45 10.88 10.04 -4.90
CA ASN A 45 11.84 11.04 -5.33
C ASN A 45 12.29 11.95 -4.17
N SER A 46 13.24 12.83 -4.48
CA SER A 46 13.74 13.82 -3.53
C SER A 46 12.65 14.80 -3.10
N ASN A 47 12.70 15.22 -1.83
CA ASN A 47 11.83 16.27 -1.30
C ASN A 47 12.12 17.67 -1.89
N THR A 48 13.25 17.83 -2.57
CA THR A 48 13.64 19.06 -3.29
C THR A 48 13.09 19.13 -4.71
N CYS A 49 12.44 18.07 -5.21
CA CYS A 49 11.78 18.08 -6.49
C CYS A 49 10.56 19.03 -6.46
N ARG A 50 10.22 19.63 -7.61
CA ARG A 50 9.04 20.51 -7.73
C ARG A 50 7.72 19.82 -7.37
N GLN A 51 7.67 18.51 -7.54
CA GLN A 51 6.54 17.65 -7.20
C GLN A 51 7.07 16.36 -6.54
N PRO A 52 7.29 16.38 -5.21
CA PRO A 52 7.69 15.19 -4.48
C PRO A 52 6.56 14.15 -4.48
N TRP A 53 6.92 12.88 -4.57
CA TRP A 53 6.01 11.75 -4.62
C TRP A 53 6.60 10.53 -3.93
N VAL A 54 5.72 9.61 -3.59
CA VAL A 54 6.02 8.24 -3.19
C VAL A 54 5.20 7.30 -4.06
N ARG A 55 5.71 6.10 -4.35
CA ARG A 55 4.96 5.10 -5.10
C ARG A 55 5.23 3.69 -4.57
N ALA A 56 4.19 2.88 -4.61
CA ALA A 56 4.26 1.44 -4.40
C ALA A 56 4.04 0.71 -5.73
N ARG A 57 4.80 -0.35 -5.97
CA ARG A 57 4.86 -1.09 -7.23
C ARG A 57 4.75 -2.59 -6.98
N ILE A 58 4.01 -3.27 -7.85
CA ILE A 58 3.97 -4.73 -7.95
C ILE A 58 4.28 -5.11 -9.38
N ASP A 59 5.21 -6.05 -9.57
CA ASP A 59 5.44 -6.67 -10.86
C ASP A 59 4.41 -7.80 -11.05
N VAL A 60 3.54 -7.62 -12.04
CA VAL A 60 2.48 -8.59 -12.39
C VAL A 60 3.04 -9.67 -13.32
N SER A 61 3.97 -9.28 -14.20
CA SER A 61 4.71 -10.18 -15.08
C SER A 61 6.10 -9.59 -15.36
N ALA A 62 6.90 -10.28 -16.17
CA ALA A 62 8.22 -9.78 -16.58
C ALA A 62 8.17 -8.43 -17.32
N TRP A 63 7.00 -8.03 -17.85
CA TRP A 63 6.84 -6.83 -18.69
C TRP A 63 5.77 -5.87 -18.17
N GLU A 64 5.00 -6.27 -17.16
CA GLU A 64 3.88 -5.49 -16.65
C GLU A 64 4.06 -5.25 -15.14
N ALA A 65 3.94 -3.99 -14.75
CA ALA A 65 3.90 -3.59 -13.35
C ALA A 65 2.73 -2.65 -13.11
N LYS A 66 2.09 -2.80 -11.95
CA LYS A 66 1.10 -1.86 -11.44
C LYS A 66 1.76 -0.91 -10.46
N VAL A 67 1.52 0.39 -10.65
CA VAL A 67 2.11 1.46 -9.87
C VAL A 67 1.02 2.30 -9.23
N TYR A 68 1.17 2.58 -7.94
CA TYR A 68 0.26 3.38 -7.12
C TYR A 68 1.07 4.51 -6.52
N GLN A 69 0.87 5.72 -7.04
CA GLN A 69 1.64 6.91 -6.67
C GLN A 69 0.79 7.86 -5.83
N GLU A 70 1.39 8.43 -4.79
CA GLU A 70 0.84 9.52 -4.00
C GLU A 70 1.75 10.74 -4.09
N ASP A 71 1.14 11.91 -4.26
CA ASP A 71 1.84 13.17 -4.15
C ASP A 71 2.18 13.48 -2.68
N VAL A 72 3.33 14.09 -2.46
CA VAL A 72 3.84 14.51 -1.15
C VAL A 72 3.98 16.03 -1.15
N PRO A 73 2.88 16.78 -0.88
CA PRO A 73 2.92 18.24 -0.86
C PRO A 73 3.69 18.80 0.34
N ASP A 74 3.79 18.01 1.42
CA ASP A 74 4.53 18.33 2.63
C ASP A 74 5.32 17.09 3.06
N GLU A 75 6.61 17.30 3.35
CA GLU A 75 7.54 16.25 3.77
C GLU A 75 7.11 15.56 5.06
N SER A 76 6.42 16.29 5.96
CA SER A 76 5.87 15.72 7.20
C SER A 76 4.89 14.57 6.93
N GLN A 77 4.23 14.58 5.76
CA GLN A 77 3.23 13.58 5.36
C GLN A 77 3.86 12.39 4.62
N ARG A 78 5.17 12.39 4.30
CA ARG A 78 5.77 11.38 3.42
C ARG A 78 5.52 9.97 3.92
N ALA A 79 5.67 9.73 5.22
CA ALA A 79 5.42 8.42 5.82
C ALA A 79 3.97 7.96 5.64
N ASP A 80 3.00 8.86 5.80
CA ASP A 80 1.57 8.52 5.66
C ASP A 80 1.17 8.34 4.20
N ARG A 81 1.71 9.16 3.30
CA ARG A 81 1.56 8.96 1.85
C ARG A 81 2.16 7.62 1.42
N MET A 82 3.28 7.22 2.03
CA MET A 82 3.91 5.93 1.76
C MET A 82 3.01 4.77 2.19
N ARG A 83 2.49 4.83 3.43
CA ARG A 83 1.54 3.84 3.94
C ARG A 83 0.31 3.74 3.04
N LEU A 84 -0.24 4.87 2.61
CA LEU A 84 -1.40 4.92 1.72
C LEU A 84 -1.09 4.29 0.35
N ALA A 85 0.07 4.58 -0.25
CA ALA A 85 0.49 3.97 -1.51
C ALA A 85 0.57 2.45 -1.39
N ILE A 86 1.22 1.95 -0.33
CA ILE A 86 1.34 0.50 -0.03
C ILE A 86 -0.05 -0.10 0.17
N LEU A 87 -0.92 0.56 0.93
CA LEU A 87 -2.25 0.05 1.24
C LEU A 87 -3.13 -0.06 0.00
N ARG A 88 -3.12 0.95 -0.88
CA ARG A 88 -3.83 0.92 -2.17
C ARG A 88 -3.31 -0.19 -3.07
N CYS A 89 -1.98 -0.32 -3.12
CA CYS A 89 -1.29 -1.34 -3.88
C CYS A 89 -1.66 -2.75 -3.40
N ALA A 90 -1.64 -2.97 -2.08
CA ALA A 90 -2.01 -4.22 -1.44
C ALA A 90 -3.50 -4.57 -1.64
N ALA A 91 -4.39 -3.60 -1.42
CA ALA A 91 -5.83 -3.78 -1.60
C ALA A 91 -6.20 -4.19 -3.02
N ALA A 92 -5.48 -3.68 -4.02
CA ALA A 92 -5.70 -4.03 -5.42
C ALA A 92 -5.26 -5.46 -5.80
N GLN A 93 -4.49 -6.14 -4.93
CA GLN A 93 -4.16 -7.56 -5.10
C GLN A 93 -5.22 -8.49 -4.51
N ALA A 94 -6.24 -7.96 -3.83
CA ALA A 94 -7.32 -8.78 -3.30
C ALA A 94 -8.01 -9.54 -4.45
N PRO A 95 -8.32 -10.85 -4.28
CA PRO A 95 -9.10 -11.59 -5.24
C PRO A 95 -10.42 -10.84 -5.48
N LYS A 96 -10.80 -10.65 -6.75
CA LYS A 96 -12.16 -10.20 -7.07
C LYS A 96 -13.10 -11.31 -6.60
N GLU A 97 -14.02 -11.01 -5.69
CA GLU A 97 -15.12 -11.92 -5.38
C GLU A 97 -15.80 -12.27 -6.71
N GLN A 98 -15.81 -13.56 -7.07
CA GLN A 98 -16.68 -14.04 -8.12
C GLN A 98 -18.11 -13.86 -7.59
N ALA A 99 -18.80 -12.86 -8.15
CA ALA A 99 -20.21 -12.58 -7.88
C ALA A 99 -21.10 -13.77 -8.25
#